data_AF-A0A9W7HX91-F1
#
_entry.id   AF-A0A9W7HX91-F1
#
_cell.length_a   1.000
_cell.length_b   1.000
_cell.length_c   1.000
_cell.angle_alpha   90.00
_cell.angle_beta   90.00
_cell.angle_gamma   90.00
#
_symmetry.space_group_name_H-M   'P 1'
#
loop_
_entity.id
_entity.type
_entity.pdbx_description
1 polymer ?
#
loop_
_entity_poly.entity_id
_entity_poly.type
_entity_poly.pdbx_seq_one_letter_code
_entity_poly.pdbx_strand_id
1 'polypeptide(L)'
;MQLQFFVRSPTHQTLTVTLEPTQSLTLRHLKSSLLPNPRSVSSFYFSLNGKPLSDSTLLPNPQITQLSTLFLLPRICGGGGDGGATGAESRDCYLKMYADKKPDKIDPNEKRLGKWLNCALSYEPLREPCVIDKLGNIFNKESLVEALLGKKLPKEFRHIRGLKDMINIKLSMIPGKESEAADGATFQCPITGLEFNGKYKFFALRNCGHVFSAKALKEVKSSACLVCHKEFVESDKMVVNGSEEEVAALRERMEGEKVKAGKEKKKRGIDVVDGKDCGKLEGNEKLENGKKSSNGGVKKFRAMDVAPANATKEVYASIFTSSRKSDFKETYMCRSLPLGRN
;
A
#
# COMPACT_ATOMS: atom_id res chain seq x y z
N MET A 1 76.11 -22.63 1.64
CA MET A 1 75.44 -22.94 0.35
C MET A 1 74.61 -21.73 -0.04
N GLN A 2 74.69 -21.29 -1.31
CA GLN A 2 73.88 -20.18 -1.81
C GLN A 2 72.41 -20.59 -1.86
N LEU A 3 71.53 -19.76 -1.30
CA LEU A 3 70.09 -20.00 -1.35
C LEU A 3 69.56 -19.49 -2.69
N GLN A 4 69.01 -20.38 -3.51
CA GLN A 4 68.38 -20.03 -4.79
C GLN A 4 66.88 -20.28 -4.71
N PHE A 5 66.07 -19.28 -5.08
CA PHE A 5 64.62 -19.39 -5.14
C PHE A 5 64.07 -18.59 -6.31
N PHE A 6 62.84 -18.89 -6.71
CA PHE A 6 62.16 -18.26 -7.84
C PHE A 6 61.16 -17.22 -7.35
N VAL A 7 61.03 -16.12 -8.08
CA VAL A 7 60.01 -15.10 -7.87
C VAL A 7 59.18 -14.97 -9.13
N ARG A 8 57.88 -15.22 -9.02
CA ARG A 8 56.93 -15.09 -10.12
C ARG A 8 56.21 -13.75 -10.03
N SER A 9 56.29 -12.97 -11.10
CA SER A 9 55.61 -11.68 -11.23
C SER A 9 54.12 -11.86 -11.53
N PRO A 10 53.30 -10.81 -11.31
CA PRO A 10 51.89 -10.79 -11.74
C PRO A 10 51.72 -10.97 -13.26
N THR A 11 52.73 -10.63 -14.06
CA THR A 11 52.76 -10.79 -15.52
C THR A 11 53.27 -12.17 -15.98
N HIS A 12 53.29 -13.16 -15.07
CA HIS A 12 53.77 -14.53 -15.27
C HIS A 12 55.26 -14.69 -15.62
N GLN A 13 56.08 -13.65 -15.52
CA GLN A 13 57.53 -13.78 -15.66
C GLN A 13 58.12 -14.38 -14.39
N THR A 14 59.10 -15.29 -14.55
CA THR A 14 59.77 -15.95 -13.43
C THR A 14 61.22 -15.46 -13.38
N LEU A 15 61.63 -14.97 -12.22
CA LEU A 15 62.98 -14.47 -11.97
C LEU A 15 63.66 -15.37 -10.94
N THR A 16 64.92 -15.72 -11.20
CA THR A 16 65.75 -16.49 -10.25
C THR A 16 66.50 -15.52 -9.35
N VAL A 17 66.34 -15.68 -8.05
CA VAL A 17 67.07 -14.88 -7.04
C VAL A 17 68.07 -15.80 -6.34
N THR A 18 69.33 -15.40 -6.36
CA THR A 18 70.42 -16.08 -5.65
C THR A 18 70.87 -15.21 -4.49
N LEU A 19 70.83 -15.75 -3.28
CA LEU A 19 71.29 -15.07 -2.07
C LEU A 19 72.58 -15.72 -1.56
N GLU A 20 73.57 -14.86 -1.32
CA GLU A 20 74.80 -15.25 -0.65
C GLU A 20 74.56 -15.50 0.86
N PRO A 21 75.26 -16.45 1.49
CA PRO A 21 75.04 -16.84 2.88
C PRO A 21 75.21 -15.70 3.90
N THR A 22 75.93 -14.63 3.54
CA THR A 22 76.26 -13.50 4.41
C THR A 22 75.29 -12.32 4.27
N GLN A 23 74.34 -12.37 3.33
CA GLN A 23 73.42 -11.27 3.06
C GLN A 23 72.06 -11.50 3.74
N SER A 24 71.70 -10.58 4.64
CA SER A 24 70.34 -10.50 5.18
C SER A 24 69.55 -9.43 4.42
N LEU A 25 68.56 -9.83 3.63
CA LEU A 25 67.67 -8.92 2.90
C LEU A 25 66.23 -9.08 3.37
N THR A 26 65.48 -7.99 3.47
CA THR A 26 64.04 -8.07 3.74
C THR A 26 63.27 -8.28 2.44
N LEU A 27 62.10 -8.90 2.54
CA LEU A 27 61.16 -8.98 1.42
C LEU A 27 60.78 -7.60 0.87
N ARG A 28 60.74 -6.56 1.71
CA ARG A 28 60.55 -5.18 1.27
C ARG A 28 61.64 -4.70 0.30
N HIS A 29 62.91 -4.96 0.60
CA HIS A 29 64.02 -4.60 -0.29
C HIS A 29 63.93 -5.34 -1.63
N LEU A 30 63.54 -6.62 -1.59
CA LEU A 30 63.33 -7.42 -2.78
C LEU A 30 62.15 -6.89 -3.63
N LYS A 31 61.04 -6.45 -3.01
CA LYS A 31 59.95 -5.76 -3.74
C LYS A 31 60.41 -4.48 -4.42
N SER A 32 61.15 -3.63 -3.71
CA SER A 32 61.64 -2.36 -4.25
C SER A 32 62.62 -2.54 -5.42
N SER A 33 63.36 -3.65 -5.45
CA SER A 33 64.24 -3.98 -6.58
C SER A 33 63.48 -4.53 -7.79
N LEU A 34 62.34 -5.20 -7.58
CA LEU A 34 61.54 -5.81 -8.65
C LEU A 34 60.49 -4.89 -9.24
N LEU A 35 60.04 -3.89 -8.48
CA LEU A 35 59.01 -2.95 -8.89
C LEU A 35 59.63 -1.59 -9.26
N PRO A 36 59.39 -1.05 -10.47
CA PRO A 36 60.03 0.18 -10.94
C PRO A 36 59.58 1.44 -10.19
N ASN A 37 58.47 1.38 -9.44
CA ASN A 37 57.90 2.54 -8.74
C ASN A 37 57.73 2.28 -7.23
N PRO A 38 58.28 3.14 -6.34
CA PRO A 38 58.22 2.95 -4.89
C PRO A 38 56.79 3.05 -4.32
N ARG A 39 55.89 3.79 -4.98
CA ARG A 39 54.47 3.89 -4.62
C ARG A 39 53.70 2.58 -4.81
N SER A 40 54.25 1.63 -5.57
CA SER A 40 53.60 0.33 -5.79
C SER A 40 53.93 -0.71 -4.73
N VAL A 41 54.97 -0.51 -3.90
CA VAL A 41 55.48 -1.55 -2.98
C VAL A 41 54.44 -2.00 -1.96
N SER A 42 53.62 -1.07 -1.45
CA SER A 42 52.52 -1.36 -0.52
C SER A 42 51.32 -2.03 -1.21
N SER A 43 51.17 -1.84 -2.52
CA SER A 43 50.10 -2.43 -3.34
C SER A 43 50.38 -3.86 -3.76
N PHE A 44 51.54 -4.44 -3.43
CA PHE A 44 51.88 -5.84 -3.70
C PHE A 44 52.28 -6.58 -2.43
N TYR A 45 52.12 -7.90 -2.43
CA TYR A 45 52.58 -8.78 -1.36
C TYR A 45 53.19 -10.05 -1.93
N PHE A 46 54.13 -10.65 -1.17
CA PHE A 46 54.64 -11.96 -1.51
C PHE A 46 53.78 -13.03 -0.87
N SER A 47 53.55 -14.13 -1.61
CA SER A 47 52.96 -15.33 -1.05
C SER A 47 53.83 -16.55 -1.36
N LEU A 48 53.89 -17.47 -0.39
CA LEU A 48 54.52 -18.78 -0.52
C LEU A 48 53.45 -19.82 -0.21
N ASN A 49 53.20 -20.76 -1.13
CA ASN A 49 52.18 -21.81 -0.96
C ASN A 49 50.80 -21.26 -0.54
N GLY A 50 50.40 -20.11 -1.11
CA GLY A 50 49.12 -19.46 -0.82
C GLY A 50 49.06 -18.67 0.50
N LYS A 51 50.14 -18.63 1.29
CA LYS A 51 50.20 -17.82 2.53
C LYS A 51 50.90 -16.49 2.27
N PRO A 52 50.30 -15.34 2.63
CA PRO A 52 50.96 -14.05 2.50
C PRO A 52 52.12 -13.92 3.50
N LEU A 53 53.26 -13.43 3.03
CA LEU A 53 54.43 -13.14 3.84
C LEU A 53 54.47 -11.64 4.19
N SER A 54 54.99 -11.32 5.38
CA SER A 54 55.16 -9.93 5.83
C SER A 54 56.37 -9.28 5.17
N ASP A 55 56.29 -7.98 4.91
CA ASP A 55 57.36 -7.20 4.28
C ASP A 55 58.63 -7.12 5.15
N SER A 56 58.49 -7.32 6.46
CA SER A 56 59.57 -7.40 7.44
C SER A 56 60.27 -8.76 7.50
N THR A 57 59.79 -9.76 6.76
CA THR A 57 60.40 -11.09 6.74
C THR A 57 61.83 -11.00 6.18
N LEU A 58 62.79 -11.49 6.95
CA LEU A 58 64.20 -11.57 6.58
C LEU A 58 64.47 -12.81 5.74
N LEU A 59 65.34 -12.67 4.75
CA LEU A 59 65.94 -13.75 3.97
C LEU A 59 67.40 -13.91 4.40
N PRO A 60 67.92 -15.14 4.59
CA PRO A 60 67.23 -16.42 4.41
C PRO A 60 66.22 -16.74 5.54
N ASN A 61 65.05 -17.26 5.17
CA ASN A 61 64.00 -17.71 6.10
C ASN A 61 63.92 -19.25 6.06
N PRO A 62 63.82 -19.98 7.18
CA PRO A 62 63.64 -21.44 7.18
C PRO A 62 62.43 -21.93 6.38
N GLN A 63 61.42 -21.08 6.17
CA GLN A 63 60.24 -21.39 5.37
C GLN A 63 60.50 -21.33 3.85
N ILE A 64 61.55 -20.63 3.42
CA ILE A 64 61.93 -20.43 2.01
C ILE A 64 63.12 -21.35 1.73
N THR A 65 62.83 -22.54 1.24
CA THR A 65 63.83 -23.56 0.90
C THR A 65 64.43 -23.35 -0.49
N GLN A 66 65.49 -24.09 -0.81
CA GLN A 66 66.09 -24.13 -2.15
C GLN A 66 65.02 -24.46 -3.20
N LEU A 67 65.02 -23.73 -4.31
CA LEU A 67 64.09 -23.85 -5.45
C LEU A 67 62.62 -23.57 -5.10
N SER A 68 62.32 -22.96 -3.95
CA SER A 68 60.97 -22.50 -3.63
C SER A 68 60.52 -21.38 -4.58
N THR A 69 59.21 -21.25 -4.80
CA THR A 69 58.64 -20.21 -5.68
C THR A 69 57.78 -19.24 -4.87
N LEU A 70 58.20 -17.98 -4.83
CA LEU A 70 57.45 -16.86 -4.27
C LEU A 70 56.60 -16.21 -5.36
N PHE A 71 55.35 -15.92 -5.04
CA PHE A 71 54.45 -15.21 -5.95
C PHE A 71 54.29 -13.77 -5.49
N LEU A 72 54.63 -12.81 -6.35
CA LEU A 72 54.33 -11.39 -6.14
C LEU A 72 52.91 -11.11 -6.66
N LEU A 73 51.99 -10.79 -5.76
CA LEU A 73 50.57 -10.58 -6.07
C LEU A 73 50.11 -9.18 -5.70
N PRO A 74 49.22 -8.55 -6.49
CA PRO A 74 48.63 -7.27 -6.12
C PRO A 74 47.69 -7.43 -4.92
N ARG A 75 47.74 -6.49 -3.98
CA ARG A 75 46.72 -6.30 -2.95
C ARG A 75 45.52 -5.64 -3.61
N ILE A 76 44.42 -6.36 -3.66
CA ILE A 76 43.13 -5.80 -4.04
C ILE A 76 42.53 -5.24 -2.76
N CYS A 77 42.45 -3.92 -2.63
CA CYS A 77 41.63 -3.30 -1.59
C CYS A 77 40.18 -3.62 -1.95
N GLY A 78 39.57 -4.59 -1.25
CA GLY A 78 38.18 -4.95 -1.47
C GLY A 78 37.29 -3.71 -1.32
N GLY A 79 36.60 -3.34 -2.41
CA GLY A 79 35.51 -2.38 -2.34
C GLY A 79 34.30 -3.11 -1.75
N GLY A 80 34.04 -2.88 -0.47
CA GLY A 80 32.80 -3.30 0.17
C GLY A 80 31.63 -2.48 -0.38
N GLY A 81 31.16 -2.84 -1.58
CA GLY A 81 29.84 -2.46 -2.06
C GLY A 81 28.82 -3.47 -1.51
N ASP A 82 27.65 -2.95 -1.14
CA ASP A 82 26.44 -3.69 -0.74
C ASP A 82 26.23 -4.05 0.73
N GLY A 83 26.95 -3.37 1.63
CA GLY A 83 26.46 -3.15 2.99
C GLY A 83 25.65 -1.86 3.04
N GLY A 84 24.38 -1.87 2.61
CA GLY A 84 23.49 -0.71 2.62
C GLY A 84 23.39 -0.09 4.02
N ALA A 85 24.24 0.89 4.31
CA ALA A 85 24.12 1.73 5.48
C ALA A 85 22.83 2.53 5.32
N THR A 86 21.77 2.11 6.01
CA THR A 86 20.64 3.01 6.23
C THR A 86 21.22 4.22 6.95
N GLY A 87 21.21 5.39 6.32
CA GLY A 87 21.71 6.65 6.88
C GLY A 87 20.89 7.18 8.07
N ALA A 88 20.41 6.28 8.94
CA ALA A 88 19.72 6.61 10.15
C ALA A 88 20.76 7.05 11.19
N GLU A 89 20.66 8.31 11.60
CA GLU A 89 21.56 8.95 12.57
C GLU A 89 21.45 8.34 13.98
N SER A 90 20.40 7.56 14.26
CA SER A 90 20.18 6.87 15.54
C SER A 90 19.32 5.61 15.40
N ARG A 91 19.41 4.72 16.39
CA ARG A 91 18.58 3.50 16.53
C ARG A 91 17.08 3.82 16.49
N ASP A 92 16.67 4.91 17.13
CA ASP A 92 15.27 5.34 17.17
C ASP A 92 14.81 5.85 15.81
N CYS A 93 15.67 6.53 15.05
CA CYS A 93 15.39 6.93 13.67
C CYS A 93 15.18 5.69 12.78
N TYR A 94 16.04 4.67 12.91
CA TYR A 94 15.88 3.40 12.21
C TYR A 94 14.54 2.74 12.55
N LEU A 95 14.20 2.61 13.84
CA LEU A 95 12.94 1.98 14.25
C LEU A 95 11.71 2.76 13.77
N LYS A 96 11.75 4.10 13.77
CA LYS A 96 10.68 4.93 13.21
C LYS A 96 10.55 4.76 11.69
N MET A 97 11.65 4.65 10.96
CA MET A 97 11.63 4.42 9.50
C MET A 97 10.99 3.09 9.11
N TYR A 98 11.04 2.07 9.99
CA TYR A 98 10.44 0.76 9.77
C TYR A 98 9.13 0.52 10.54
N ALA A 99 8.71 1.47 11.39
CA ALA A 99 7.44 1.40 12.11
C ALA A 99 6.26 1.52 11.15
N ASP A 100 6.38 2.39 10.15
CA ASP A 100 5.42 2.54 9.07
C ASP A 100 5.87 1.67 7.89
N LYS A 101 5.12 0.59 7.63
CA LYS A 101 5.37 -0.25 6.45
C LYS A 101 5.16 0.63 5.22
N LYS A 102 6.25 0.94 4.51
CA LYS A 102 6.16 1.69 3.26
C LYS A 102 5.18 0.94 2.34
N PRO A 103 4.20 1.65 1.75
CA PRO A 103 3.31 1.01 0.81
C PRO A 103 4.13 0.42 -0.33
N ASP A 104 3.78 -0.79 -0.74
CA ASP A 104 4.44 -1.44 -1.87
C ASP A 104 4.33 -0.53 -3.09
N LYS A 105 5.45 -0.37 -3.81
CA LYS A 105 5.50 0.43 -5.03
C LYS A 105 4.75 -0.32 -6.12
N ILE A 106 3.43 -0.14 -6.16
CA ILE A 106 2.57 -0.70 -7.21
C ILE A 106 2.71 0.19 -8.44
N ASP A 107 2.88 -0.44 -9.60
CA ASP A 107 2.97 0.27 -10.86
C ASP A 107 1.69 1.07 -11.13
N PRO A 108 1.78 2.36 -11.52
CA PRO A 108 0.60 3.18 -11.82
C PRO A 108 -0.30 2.57 -12.89
N ASN A 109 0.29 1.83 -13.84
CA ASN A 109 -0.43 1.16 -14.91
C ASN A 109 -1.28 -0.01 -14.38
N GLU A 110 -0.74 -0.80 -13.46
CA GLU A 110 -1.45 -1.92 -12.82
C GLU A 110 -2.58 -1.42 -11.94
N LYS A 111 -2.34 -0.37 -11.13
CA LYS A 111 -3.39 0.29 -10.35
C LYS A 111 -4.55 0.80 -11.24
N ARG A 112 -4.22 1.31 -12.43
CA ARG A 112 -5.19 1.77 -13.41
C ARG A 112 -5.97 0.59 -13.99
N LEU A 113 -5.30 -0.49 -14.40
CA LEU A 113 -5.97 -1.68 -14.93
C LEU A 113 -6.87 -2.34 -13.88
N GLY A 114 -6.40 -2.50 -12.64
CA GLY A 114 -7.19 -3.10 -11.55
C GLY A 114 -8.50 -2.36 -11.28
N LYS A 115 -8.51 -1.02 -11.36
CA LYS A 115 -9.75 -0.24 -11.22
C LYS A 115 -10.79 -0.50 -12.32
N TRP A 116 -10.34 -0.85 -13.53
CA TRP A 116 -11.19 -0.96 -14.71
C TRP A 116 -11.59 -2.40 -15.02
N LEU A 117 -10.77 -3.38 -14.63
CA LEU A 117 -10.99 -4.79 -14.90
C LEU A 117 -11.58 -5.55 -13.73
N ASN A 118 -11.47 -5.01 -12.51
CA ASN A 118 -11.93 -5.71 -11.31
C ASN A 118 -13.09 -4.98 -10.62
N CYS A 119 -13.88 -5.75 -9.88
CA CYS A 119 -14.94 -5.26 -9.01
C CYS A 119 -14.34 -4.38 -7.91
N ALA A 120 -14.91 -3.19 -7.71
CA ALA A 120 -14.43 -2.25 -6.69
C ALA A 120 -14.66 -2.74 -5.24
N LEU A 121 -15.48 -3.79 -5.04
CA LEU A 121 -15.75 -4.37 -3.73
C LEU A 121 -15.00 -5.68 -3.48
N SER A 122 -15.11 -6.66 -4.40
CA SER A 122 -14.50 -7.99 -4.23
C SER A 122 -13.08 -8.09 -4.79
N TYR A 123 -12.63 -7.12 -5.60
CA TYR A 123 -11.36 -7.15 -6.33
C TYR A 123 -11.21 -8.32 -7.32
N GLU A 124 -12.27 -9.07 -7.55
CA GLU A 124 -12.34 -10.12 -8.57
C GLU A 124 -12.54 -9.51 -9.97
N PRO A 125 -12.16 -10.21 -11.04
CA PRO A 125 -12.42 -9.75 -12.40
C PRO A 125 -13.91 -9.48 -12.63
N LEU A 126 -14.20 -8.44 -13.41
CA LEU A 126 -15.57 -8.06 -13.74
C LEU A 126 -16.23 -9.14 -14.60
N ARG A 127 -17.40 -9.59 -14.15
CA ARG A 127 -18.22 -10.59 -14.83
C ARG A 127 -19.65 -10.06 -14.96
N GLU A 128 -20.27 -10.32 -16.11
CA GLU A 128 -21.68 -10.02 -16.28
C GLU A 128 -22.52 -10.95 -15.39
N PRO A 129 -23.53 -10.43 -14.66
CA PRO A 129 -24.08 -9.07 -14.69
C PRO A 129 -23.29 -8.05 -13.83
N CYS A 130 -22.94 -6.91 -14.42
CA CYS A 130 -22.27 -5.79 -13.73
C CYS A 130 -23.26 -4.67 -13.34
N VAL A 131 -22.92 -3.93 -12.29
CA VAL A 131 -23.69 -2.76 -11.83
C VAL A 131 -22.75 -1.58 -11.56
N ILE A 132 -23.27 -0.37 -11.67
CA ILE A 132 -22.54 0.87 -11.34
C ILE A 132 -23.26 1.64 -10.24
N ASP A 133 -22.47 2.28 -9.38
CA ASP A 133 -22.96 3.26 -8.42
C ASP A 133 -23.14 4.65 -9.08
N LYS A 134 -23.95 5.51 -8.47
CA LYS A 134 -24.03 6.96 -8.72
C LYS A 134 -22.68 7.68 -8.76
N LEU A 135 -21.64 7.17 -8.09
CA LEU A 135 -20.27 7.68 -8.10
C LEU A 135 -19.40 7.16 -9.24
N GLY A 136 -19.91 6.25 -10.08
CA GLY A 136 -19.18 5.74 -11.23
C GLY A 136 -18.30 4.52 -10.96
N ASN A 137 -18.39 3.92 -9.77
CA ASN A 137 -17.68 2.67 -9.43
C ASN A 137 -18.44 1.45 -9.95
N ILE A 138 -17.71 0.47 -10.50
CA ILE A 138 -18.28 -0.75 -11.08
C ILE A 138 -18.15 -1.92 -10.11
N PHE A 139 -19.20 -2.73 -10.03
CA PHE A 139 -19.27 -3.92 -9.17
C PHE A 139 -19.85 -5.12 -9.91
N ASN A 140 -19.44 -6.32 -9.49
CA ASN A 140 -20.13 -7.55 -9.82
C ASN A 140 -21.43 -7.60 -9.01
N LYS A 141 -22.57 -7.79 -9.67
CA LYS A 141 -23.89 -7.71 -9.03
C LYS A 141 -24.03 -8.72 -7.88
N GLU A 142 -23.51 -9.93 -8.07
CA GLU A 142 -23.53 -11.01 -7.07
C GLU A 142 -22.79 -10.59 -5.80
N SER A 143 -21.51 -10.21 -5.93
CA SER A 143 -20.68 -9.76 -4.80
C SER A 143 -21.29 -8.59 -4.01
N LEU A 144 -21.92 -7.64 -4.70
CA LEU A 144 -22.52 -6.47 -4.06
C LEU A 144 -23.82 -6.82 -3.32
N VAL A 145 -24.64 -7.71 -3.90
CA VAL A 145 -25.87 -8.20 -3.26
C VAL A 145 -25.54 -9.00 -2.01
N GLU A 146 -24.56 -9.89 -2.06
CA GLU A 146 -24.08 -10.64 -0.90
C GLU A 146 -23.59 -9.73 0.22
N ALA A 147 -22.81 -8.69 -0.13
CA ALA A 147 -22.31 -7.73 0.85
C ALA A 147 -23.42 -6.86 1.46
N LEU A 148 -24.46 -6.52 0.70
CA LEU A 148 -25.63 -5.80 1.20
C LEU A 148 -26.46 -6.64 2.16
N LEU A 149 -26.70 -7.92 1.83
CA LEU A 149 -27.38 -8.86 2.71
C LEU A 149 -26.59 -9.06 4.01
N GLY A 150 -25.26 -9.19 3.90
CA GLY A 150 -24.37 -9.31 5.05
C GLY A 150 -24.09 -8.01 5.81
N LYS A 151 -24.55 -6.85 5.32
CA LYS A 151 -24.20 -5.51 5.84
C LYS A 151 -22.68 -5.30 6.00
N LYS A 152 -21.87 -5.91 5.12
CA LYS A 152 -20.39 -5.90 5.16
C LYS A 152 -19.77 -4.84 4.26
N LEU A 153 -20.47 -3.73 4.00
CA LEU A 153 -19.97 -2.69 3.10
C LEU A 153 -18.90 -1.81 3.79
N PRO A 154 -17.74 -1.59 3.14
CA PRO A 154 -16.76 -0.61 3.57
C PRO A 154 -17.34 0.80 3.73
N LYS A 155 -16.69 1.64 4.53
CA LYS A 155 -17.12 3.03 4.80
C LYS A 155 -17.27 3.86 3.52
N GLU A 156 -16.44 3.58 2.52
CA GLU A 156 -16.43 4.26 1.21
C GLU A 156 -17.74 4.03 0.43
N PHE A 157 -18.32 2.83 0.52
CA PHE A 157 -19.51 2.41 -0.23
C PHE A 157 -20.81 2.50 0.57
N ARG A 158 -20.79 3.17 1.73
CA ARG A 158 -21.97 3.30 2.62
C ARG A 158 -23.14 4.07 2.00
N HIS A 159 -22.90 4.78 0.89
CA HIS A 159 -23.95 5.48 0.15
C HIS A 159 -24.92 4.51 -0.54
N ILE A 160 -24.49 3.27 -0.80
CA ILE A 160 -25.28 2.19 -1.38
C ILE A 160 -26.17 1.59 -0.31
N ARG A 161 -27.48 1.87 -0.36
CA ARG A 161 -28.44 1.32 0.60
C ARG A 161 -29.29 0.18 0.04
N GLY A 162 -29.39 0.09 -1.27
CA GLY A 162 -30.10 -0.99 -1.93
C GLY A 162 -30.05 -0.89 -3.46
N LEU A 163 -30.80 -1.78 -4.11
CA LEU A 163 -30.79 -1.94 -5.57
C LEU A 163 -31.20 -0.68 -6.36
N LYS A 164 -31.96 0.24 -5.74
CA LYS A 164 -32.37 1.51 -6.36
C LYS A 164 -31.22 2.50 -6.55
N ASP A 165 -30.16 2.36 -5.76
CA ASP A 165 -28.99 3.22 -5.86
C ASP A 165 -28.00 2.74 -6.94
N MET A 166 -28.26 1.56 -7.53
CA MET A 166 -27.44 0.94 -8.57
C MET A 166 -28.12 1.02 -9.93
N ILE A 167 -27.31 1.07 -10.97
CA ILE A 167 -27.77 0.96 -12.35
C ILE A 167 -27.14 -0.30 -12.94
N ASN A 168 -27.97 -1.19 -13.48
CA ASN A 168 -27.48 -2.38 -14.18
C ASN A 168 -26.78 -1.96 -15.45
N ILE A 169 -25.52 -2.38 -15.61
CA ILE A 169 -24.72 -2.08 -16.79
C ILE A 169 -24.66 -3.29 -17.72
N LYS A 170 -24.69 -2.99 -19.02
CA LYS A 170 -24.34 -3.96 -20.07
C LYS A 170 -23.01 -3.54 -20.68
N LEU A 171 -21.99 -4.36 -20.43
CA LEU A 171 -20.72 -4.27 -21.13
C LEU A 171 -20.80 -5.11 -22.41
N SER A 172 -19.87 -4.92 -23.33
CA SER A 172 -19.78 -5.75 -24.53
C SER A 172 -18.44 -6.46 -24.50
N MET A 173 -18.48 -7.79 -24.46
CA MET A 173 -17.27 -8.61 -24.45
C MET A 173 -16.55 -8.54 -25.80
N ILE A 174 -15.23 -8.67 -25.78
CA ILE A 174 -14.42 -8.77 -26.99
C ILE A 174 -14.56 -10.20 -27.54
N PRO A 175 -15.07 -10.39 -28.77
CA PRO A 175 -15.14 -11.72 -29.36
C PRO A 175 -13.73 -12.30 -29.54
N GLY A 176 -13.46 -13.47 -28.96
CA GLY A 176 -12.17 -14.17 -29.04
C GLY A 176 -11.25 -14.03 -27.82
N LYS A 177 -11.61 -13.23 -26.80
CA LYS A 177 -10.96 -13.25 -25.48
C LYS A 177 -11.89 -13.92 -24.47
N GLU A 178 -11.88 -15.24 -24.41
CA GLU A 178 -12.46 -15.97 -23.29
C GLU A 178 -11.55 -15.79 -22.06
N SER A 179 -12.03 -14.98 -21.11
CA SER A 179 -11.83 -14.95 -19.65
C SER A 179 -10.48 -15.23 -18.96
N GLU A 180 -9.44 -15.75 -19.62
CA GLU A 180 -8.21 -16.23 -18.97
C GLU A 180 -6.91 -15.75 -19.63
N ALA A 181 -6.98 -14.98 -20.72
CA ALA A 181 -5.78 -14.41 -21.34
C ALA A 181 -5.26 -13.21 -20.53
N ALA A 182 -4.15 -13.46 -19.84
CA ALA A 182 -3.32 -12.50 -19.12
C ALA A 182 -3.16 -11.15 -19.88
N ASP A 183 -3.30 -10.06 -19.13
CA ASP A 183 -2.89 -8.70 -19.49
C ASP A 183 -3.78 -7.87 -20.44
N GLY A 184 -5.03 -8.29 -20.71
CA GLY A 184 -5.95 -7.57 -21.60
C GLY A 184 -7.29 -7.18 -20.98
N ALA A 185 -7.90 -6.10 -21.48
CA ALA A 185 -9.31 -5.82 -21.19
C ALA A 185 -10.21 -6.89 -21.83
N THR A 186 -11.22 -7.35 -21.09
CA THR A 186 -12.23 -8.33 -21.54
C THR A 186 -13.42 -7.66 -22.24
N PHE A 187 -13.64 -6.38 -21.96
CA PHE A 187 -14.75 -5.58 -22.47
C PHE A 187 -14.28 -4.49 -23.43
N GLN A 188 -15.16 -4.10 -24.34
CA GLN A 188 -14.94 -3.02 -25.29
C GLN A 188 -16.19 -2.14 -25.48
N CYS A 189 -15.99 -0.95 -26.03
CA CYS A 189 -17.11 -0.12 -26.49
C CYS A 189 -17.76 -0.77 -27.73
N PRO A 190 -19.09 -0.97 -27.76
CA PRO A 190 -19.77 -1.62 -28.90
C PRO A 190 -19.69 -0.84 -30.22
N ILE A 191 -19.37 0.46 -30.17
CA ILE A 191 -19.37 1.34 -31.35
C ILE A 191 -17.96 1.58 -31.85
N THR A 192 -17.06 1.94 -30.94
CA THR A 192 -15.69 2.36 -31.28
C THR A 192 -14.69 1.21 -31.21
N GLY A 193 -15.08 0.04 -30.66
CA GLY A 193 -14.18 -1.09 -30.45
C GLY A 193 -13.05 -0.81 -29.44
N LEU A 194 -13.09 0.35 -28.74
CA LEU A 194 -12.05 0.70 -27.79
C LEU A 194 -12.12 -0.17 -26.56
N GLU A 195 -10.97 -0.72 -26.17
CA GLU A 195 -10.80 -1.55 -24.99
C GLU A 195 -11.13 -0.82 -23.70
N PHE A 196 -11.80 -1.53 -22.78
CA PHE A 196 -12.15 -1.06 -21.45
C PHE A 196 -10.96 -1.18 -20.48
N ASN A 197 -9.86 -0.53 -20.82
CA ASN A 197 -8.61 -0.62 -20.07
C ASN A 197 -8.32 0.62 -19.21
N GLY A 198 -9.13 1.68 -19.30
CA GLY A 198 -8.94 2.95 -18.60
C GLY A 198 -7.93 3.92 -19.21
N LYS A 199 -7.51 3.72 -20.46
CA LYS A 199 -6.75 4.72 -21.23
C LYS A 199 -7.69 5.77 -21.81
N TYR A 200 -8.90 5.35 -22.13
CA TYR A 200 -9.97 6.20 -22.65
C TYR A 200 -11.02 6.48 -21.57
N LYS A 201 -11.66 7.63 -21.64
CA LYS A 201 -12.81 7.96 -20.79
C LYS A 201 -14.05 7.21 -21.27
N PHE A 202 -14.82 6.64 -20.36
CA PHE A 202 -16.07 5.96 -20.64
C PHE A 202 -17.22 6.58 -19.85
N PHE A 203 -18.41 6.54 -20.45
CA PHE A 203 -19.65 7.03 -19.86
C PHE A 203 -20.69 5.91 -19.84
N ALA A 204 -21.39 5.78 -18.71
CA ALA A 204 -22.57 4.95 -18.58
C ALA A 204 -23.83 5.82 -18.67
N LEU A 205 -24.85 5.37 -19.40
CA LEU A 205 -26.14 6.03 -19.45
C LEU A 205 -27.06 5.52 -18.33
N ARG A 206 -27.60 6.42 -17.50
CA ARG A 206 -28.48 6.05 -16.38
C ARG A 206 -29.77 5.34 -16.82
N ASN A 207 -30.34 5.71 -17.96
CA ASN A 207 -31.65 5.21 -18.41
C ASN A 207 -31.61 3.78 -18.94
N CYS A 208 -30.48 3.35 -19.50
CA CYS A 208 -30.37 2.05 -20.17
C CYS A 208 -29.19 1.19 -19.71
N GLY A 209 -28.19 1.76 -19.03
CA GLY A 209 -27.02 1.03 -18.55
C GLY A 209 -25.99 0.67 -19.61
N HIS A 210 -26.11 1.18 -20.84
CA HIS A 210 -25.08 0.95 -21.86
C HIS A 210 -23.87 1.86 -21.60
N VAL A 211 -22.68 1.31 -21.84
CA VAL A 211 -21.40 2.00 -21.65
C VAL A 211 -20.77 2.34 -22.98
N PHE A 212 -20.41 3.60 -23.15
CA PHE A 212 -19.82 4.14 -24.38
C PHE A 212 -18.52 4.88 -24.09
N SER A 213 -17.60 4.87 -25.05
CA SER A 213 -16.41 5.70 -24.97
C SER A 213 -16.79 7.18 -25.16
N ALA A 214 -15.98 8.07 -24.59
CA ALA A 214 -16.13 9.51 -24.79
C ALA A 214 -16.01 9.93 -26.26
N LYS A 215 -15.28 9.16 -27.08
CA LYS A 215 -15.16 9.38 -28.52
C LYS A 215 -16.48 9.11 -29.24
N ALA A 216 -17.11 7.97 -28.94
CA ALA A 216 -18.39 7.60 -29.54
C ALA A 216 -19.47 8.67 -29.33
N LEU A 217 -19.58 9.21 -28.10
CA LEU A 217 -20.57 10.24 -27.76
C LEU A 217 -20.25 11.63 -28.35
N LYS A 218 -18.99 11.90 -28.71
CA LYS A 218 -18.59 13.16 -29.34
C LYS A 218 -18.83 13.15 -30.84
N GLU A 219 -18.56 12.01 -31.48
CA GLU A 219 -18.74 11.81 -32.92
C GLU A 219 -20.22 11.68 -33.28
N VAL A 220 -20.96 10.88 -32.51
CA VAL A 220 -22.38 10.63 -32.73
C VAL A 220 -23.17 11.42 -31.68
N LYS A 221 -23.45 12.70 -31.98
CA LYS A 221 -24.27 13.60 -31.13
C LYS A 221 -25.75 13.20 -31.16
N SER A 222 -26.08 11.98 -30.78
CA SER A 222 -27.46 11.51 -30.68
C SER A 222 -28.05 11.83 -29.31
N SER A 223 -29.32 12.19 -29.28
CA SER A 223 -30.15 12.28 -28.07
C SER A 223 -30.67 10.92 -27.60
N ALA A 224 -30.34 9.84 -28.31
CA ALA A 224 -30.79 8.49 -28.04
C ALA A 224 -29.62 7.50 -28.00
N CYS A 225 -29.77 6.47 -27.17
CA CYS A 225 -28.80 5.41 -26.99
C CYS A 225 -28.57 4.67 -28.31
N LEU A 226 -27.31 4.45 -28.66
CA LEU A 226 -26.90 3.89 -29.95
C LEU A 226 -27.08 2.37 -30.05
N VAL A 227 -27.44 1.69 -28.95
CA VAL A 227 -27.68 0.24 -28.91
C VAL A 227 -29.16 -0.07 -28.73
N CYS A 228 -29.89 0.70 -27.92
CA CYS A 228 -31.29 0.41 -27.59
C CYS A 228 -32.26 1.55 -27.90
N HIS A 229 -31.81 2.62 -28.55
CA HIS A 229 -32.61 3.76 -29.00
C HIS A 229 -33.42 4.49 -27.93
N LYS A 230 -33.10 4.28 -26.65
CA LYS A 230 -33.72 5.02 -25.54
C LYS A 230 -33.18 6.44 -25.46
N GLU A 231 -34.06 7.41 -25.36
CA GLU A 231 -33.69 8.81 -25.18
C GLU A 231 -32.94 9.04 -23.86
N PHE A 232 -31.93 9.89 -23.90
CA PHE A 232 -31.16 10.27 -22.72
C PHE A 232 -30.81 11.76 -22.75
N VAL A 233 -30.72 12.35 -21.56
CA VAL A 233 -30.29 13.74 -21.40
C VAL A 233 -28.79 13.75 -21.08
N GLU A 234 -28.10 14.85 -21.35
CA GLU A 234 -26.68 14.97 -21.01
C GLU A 234 -26.40 14.83 -19.51
N SER A 235 -27.38 15.15 -18.66
CA SER A 235 -27.31 14.94 -17.21
C SER A 235 -27.30 13.45 -16.81
N ASP A 236 -27.79 12.56 -17.67
CA ASP A 236 -27.81 11.10 -17.45
C ASP A 236 -26.47 10.43 -17.80
N LYS A 237 -25.54 11.19 -18.42
CA LYS A 237 -24.18 10.74 -18.69
C LYS A 237 -23.42 10.67 -17.37
N MET A 238 -23.06 9.46 -16.97
CA MET A 238 -22.26 9.21 -15.77
C MET A 238 -20.85 8.79 -16.17
N VAL A 239 -19.83 9.48 -15.65
CA VAL A 239 -18.43 9.10 -15.88
C VAL A 239 -18.14 7.81 -15.11
N VAL A 240 -17.54 6.83 -15.79
CA VAL A 240 -17.09 5.58 -15.17
C VAL A 240 -15.66 5.75 -14.67
N ASN A 241 -15.40 5.39 -13.41
CA ASN A 241 -14.08 5.50 -12.77
C ASN A 241 -13.39 6.87 -13.00
N GLY A 242 -14.12 7.96 -12.77
CA GLY A 242 -13.65 9.33 -13.00
C GLY A 242 -12.51 9.76 -12.06
N SER A 243 -11.92 10.93 -12.35
CA SER A 243 -10.96 11.57 -11.44
C SER A 243 -11.63 11.97 -10.12
N GLU A 244 -10.84 12.25 -9.08
CA GLU A 244 -11.38 12.67 -7.77
C GLU A 244 -12.28 13.91 -7.88
N GLU A 245 -11.96 14.83 -8.79
CA GLU A 245 -12.79 16.01 -9.11
C GLU A 245 -14.13 15.63 -9.76
N GLU A 246 -14.11 14.75 -10.76
CA GLU A 246 -15.32 14.27 -11.45
C GLU A 246 -16.22 13.49 -10.46
N VAL A 247 -15.62 12.69 -9.57
CA VAL A 247 -16.33 11.96 -8.51
C VAL A 247 -16.90 12.90 -7.46
N ALA A 248 -16.20 13.99 -7.11
CA ALA A 248 -16.72 15.01 -6.20
C ALA A 248 -17.96 15.71 -6.79
N ALA A 249 -17.95 16.05 -8.08
CA ALA A 249 -19.12 16.60 -8.76
C ALA A 249 -20.30 15.61 -8.79
N LEU A 250 -20.04 14.31 -8.97
CA LEU A 250 -21.07 13.27 -8.87
C LEU A 250 -21.61 13.12 -7.44
N ARG A 251 -20.77 13.25 -6.41
CA ARG A 251 -21.19 13.27 -5.01
C ARG A 251 -22.11 14.43 -4.72
N GLU A 252 -21.74 15.64 -5.14
CA GLU A 252 -22.58 16.83 -4.97
C GLU A 252 -23.94 16.67 -5.64
N ARG A 253 -23.98 16.14 -6.87
CA ARG A 253 -25.23 15.85 -7.58
C ARG A 253 -26.10 14.85 -6.81
N MET A 254 -25.50 13.78 -6.29
CA MET A 254 -26.19 12.75 -5.51
C MET A 254 -26.76 13.30 -4.19
N GLU A 255 -26.04 14.19 -3.52
CA GLU A 255 -26.51 14.88 -2.31
C GLU A 255 -27.62 15.88 -2.62
N GLY A 256 -27.51 16.63 -3.72
CA GLY A 256 -28.55 17.52 -4.21
C GLY A 256 -29.87 16.78 -4.52
N GLU A 257 -29.81 15.62 -5.17
CA GLU A 257 -30.97 14.75 -5.42
C GLU A 257 -31.59 14.25 -4.12
N LYS A 258 -30.78 13.84 -3.14
CA LYS A 258 -31.26 13.39 -1.81
C LYS A 258 -31.98 14.51 -1.05
N VAL A 259 -31.47 15.74 -1.11
CA VAL A 259 -32.10 16.90 -0.46
C VAL A 259 -33.43 17.23 -1.12
N LYS A 260 -33.51 17.20 -2.46
CA LYS A 260 -34.77 17.42 -3.20
C LYS A 260 -35.81 16.35 -2.88
N ALA A 261 -35.43 15.07 -2.93
CA ALA A 261 -36.31 13.96 -2.57
C ALA A 261 -36.76 14.01 -1.10
N GLY A 262 -35.91 14.48 -0.18
CA GLY A 262 -36.27 14.71 1.22
C GLY A 262 -37.27 15.85 1.39
N LYS A 263 -37.10 16.96 0.68
CA LYS A 263 -38.03 18.10 0.69
C LYS A 263 -39.40 17.76 0.10
N GLU A 264 -39.44 16.99 -0.98
CA GLU A 264 -40.71 16.53 -1.59
C GLU A 264 -41.47 15.57 -0.67
N LYS A 265 -40.77 14.64 0.00
CA LYS A 265 -41.38 13.77 1.01
C LYS A 265 -41.91 14.55 2.21
N LYS A 266 -41.24 15.63 2.61
CA LYS A 266 -41.69 16.51 3.70
C LYS A 266 -42.89 17.36 3.31
N LYS A 267 -43.00 17.77 2.04
CA LYS A 267 -44.19 18.45 1.50
C LYS A 267 -45.40 17.52 1.40
N ARG A 268 -45.21 16.25 1.02
CA ARG A 268 -46.29 15.25 0.97
C ARG A 268 -46.75 14.74 2.34
N GLY A 269 -46.02 15.06 3.42
CA GLY A 269 -46.35 14.64 4.79
C GLY A 269 -47.13 15.68 5.60
N ILE A 270 -47.55 16.80 5.00
CA ILE A 270 -48.28 17.88 5.69
C ILE A 270 -49.79 17.88 5.37
N ASP A 271 -50.25 17.13 4.36
CA ASP A 271 -51.66 17.06 3.98
C ASP A 271 -52.27 15.67 4.20
N VAL A 272 -52.34 15.16 5.45
CA VAL A 272 -53.40 14.22 5.88
C VAL A 272 -53.58 14.33 7.40
N VAL A 273 -54.56 15.13 7.84
CA VAL A 273 -55.32 14.93 9.09
C VAL A 273 -56.78 15.18 8.74
N ASP A 274 -57.59 14.12 8.61
CA ASP A 274 -58.76 13.82 9.46
C ASP A 274 -59.56 12.63 8.89
N GLY A 275 -60.23 11.82 9.74
CA GLY A 275 -61.24 10.85 9.28
C GLY A 275 -61.11 9.35 9.64
N LYS A 276 -60.94 9.04 10.93
CA LYS A 276 -61.75 8.11 11.78
C LYS A 276 -62.27 6.72 11.29
N ASP A 277 -62.03 5.74 12.18
CA ASP A 277 -62.77 4.50 12.55
C ASP A 277 -62.57 3.18 11.75
N CYS A 278 -62.64 1.97 12.30
CA CYS A 278 -62.28 1.32 13.58
C CYS A 278 -62.54 -0.20 13.34
N GLY A 279 -61.65 -1.08 13.81
CA GLY A 279 -61.80 -2.53 13.74
C GLY A 279 -61.03 -3.18 14.89
N LYS A 280 -61.76 -3.47 15.96
CA LYS A 280 -61.36 -3.94 17.29
C LYS A 280 -61.11 -5.46 17.32
N LEU A 281 -60.06 -5.93 18.02
CA LEU A 281 -60.09 -7.17 18.81
C LEU A 281 -59.08 -7.06 19.99
N GLU A 282 -59.53 -7.53 21.15
CA GLU A 282 -59.07 -7.23 22.50
C GLU A 282 -58.05 -8.26 23.05
N GLY A 283 -57.34 -7.89 24.12
CA GLY A 283 -56.52 -8.81 24.92
C GLY A 283 -55.51 -8.12 25.87
N ASN A 284 -56.04 -7.54 26.97
CA ASN A 284 -55.50 -7.32 28.34
C ASN A 284 -54.03 -7.72 28.67
N GLU A 285 -53.22 -7.04 29.51
CA GLU A 285 -53.47 -6.29 30.76
C GLU A 285 -52.34 -5.29 31.09
N LYS A 286 -52.64 -4.34 32.00
CA LYS A 286 -51.89 -3.12 32.41
C LYS A 286 -50.83 -3.34 33.50
N LEU A 287 -49.85 -2.42 33.55
CA LEU A 287 -49.54 -1.47 34.65
C LEU A 287 -48.30 -0.65 34.23
N GLU A 288 -48.44 0.59 33.73
CA GLU A 288 -48.25 1.88 34.44
C GLU A 288 -46.96 1.95 35.31
N ASN A 289 -46.07 2.96 35.25
CA ASN A 289 -46.24 4.36 34.86
C ASN A 289 -44.88 5.07 34.56
N GLY A 290 -44.88 5.97 33.56
CA GLY A 290 -44.05 7.20 33.35
C GLY A 290 -42.52 7.20 33.54
N LYS A 291 -41.70 7.94 32.78
CA LYS A 291 -41.92 9.06 31.85
C LYS A 291 -40.59 9.30 31.07
N LYS A 292 -40.70 9.57 29.75
CA LYS A 292 -39.94 10.53 28.89
C LYS A 292 -38.43 10.78 29.20
N SER A 293 -37.44 10.78 28.29
CA SER A 293 -37.37 11.11 26.86
C SER A 293 -35.93 10.88 26.35
N SER A 294 -35.80 10.81 25.01
CA SER A 294 -34.68 11.28 24.16
C SER A 294 -33.32 10.56 24.14
N ASN A 295 -33.01 10.00 22.96
CA ASN A 295 -31.76 10.05 22.18
C ASN A 295 -30.40 10.21 22.91
N GLY A 296 -29.47 9.29 22.63
CA GLY A 296 -28.05 9.61 22.61
C GLY A 296 -27.16 8.37 22.80
N GLY A 297 -26.10 8.27 22.00
CA GLY A 297 -25.23 7.10 21.92
C GLY A 297 -24.65 6.61 23.25
N VAL A 298 -24.26 5.34 23.25
CA VAL A 298 -23.57 4.63 24.34
C VAL A 298 -22.49 5.53 24.96
N LYS A 299 -22.82 6.18 26.09
CA LYS A 299 -21.84 6.88 26.91
C LYS A 299 -21.09 5.83 27.73
N LYS A 300 -19.78 5.76 27.51
CA LYS A 300 -18.82 4.97 28.29
C LYS A 300 -19.08 5.21 29.79
N PHE A 301 -19.26 4.14 30.56
CA PHE A 301 -19.56 4.14 31.99
C PHE A 301 -18.64 5.11 32.74
N ARG A 302 -19.19 6.08 33.47
CA ARG A 302 -18.44 7.02 34.31
C ARG A 302 -18.61 6.62 35.77
N ALA A 303 -17.51 6.36 36.47
CA ALA A 303 -17.50 5.96 37.88
C ALA A 303 -18.12 7.00 38.85
N MET A 304 -18.44 8.21 38.37
CA MET A 304 -19.17 9.23 39.14
C MET A 304 -20.67 8.95 39.31
N ASP A 305 -21.24 8.05 38.50
CA ASP A 305 -22.70 7.87 38.45
C ASP A 305 -23.22 6.89 39.53
N VAL A 306 -22.34 6.16 40.22
CA VAL A 306 -22.68 5.26 41.32
C VAL A 306 -21.68 5.45 42.47
N ALA A 307 -21.92 6.46 43.30
CA ALA A 307 -21.17 6.68 44.54
C ALA A 307 -22.02 6.21 45.75
N PRO A 308 -21.43 5.48 46.72
CA PRO A 308 -22.14 5.08 47.93
C PRO A 308 -22.52 6.30 48.80
N ALA A 309 -23.62 6.19 49.54
CA ALA A 309 -24.32 7.32 50.18
C ALA A 309 -23.46 8.20 51.11
N ASN A 310 -22.33 7.69 51.63
CA ASN A 310 -21.47 8.41 52.58
C ASN A 310 -20.09 8.80 52.01
N ALA A 311 -19.85 8.65 50.70
CA ALA A 311 -18.58 9.04 50.07
C ALA A 311 -18.73 10.32 49.24
N THR A 312 -17.79 11.26 49.39
CA THR A 312 -17.72 12.42 48.50
C THR A 312 -17.26 11.96 47.10
N LYS A 313 -17.89 12.50 46.05
CA LYS A 313 -17.65 12.09 44.65
C LYS A 313 -16.18 12.21 44.24
N GLU A 314 -15.45 13.13 44.84
CA GLU A 314 -14.02 13.35 44.59
C GLU A 314 -13.13 12.26 45.18
N VAL A 315 -13.45 11.77 46.39
CA VAL A 315 -12.71 10.68 47.05
C VAL A 315 -13.01 9.34 46.40
N TYR A 316 -14.25 9.13 45.94
CA TYR A 316 -14.58 7.90 45.21
C TYR A 316 -13.95 7.86 43.82
N ALA A 317 -13.91 9.00 43.12
CA ALA A 317 -13.27 9.10 41.82
C ALA A 317 -11.75 8.86 41.89
N SER A 318 -11.07 9.30 42.96
CA SER A 318 -9.62 9.12 43.11
C SER A 318 -9.16 7.67 43.23
N ILE A 319 -10.05 6.75 43.62
CA ILE A 319 -9.79 5.31 43.68
C ILE A 319 -9.69 4.69 42.27
N PHE A 320 -10.42 5.25 41.29
CA PHE A 320 -10.54 4.69 39.94
C PHE A 320 -9.84 5.49 38.84
N THR A 321 -9.49 6.75 39.10
CA THR A 321 -8.68 7.57 38.20
C THR A 321 -7.29 7.80 38.78
N SER A 322 -6.31 7.01 38.33
CA SER A 322 -4.89 7.23 38.63
C SER A 322 -4.26 8.42 37.86
N SER A 323 -5.06 9.30 37.25
CA SER A 323 -4.58 10.38 36.40
C SER A 323 -4.87 11.77 36.99
N ARG A 324 -4.15 12.17 38.04
CA ARG A 324 -3.81 13.60 38.18
C ARG A 324 -2.68 13.87 37.18
N LYS A 325 -2.98 14.62 36.11
CA LYS A 325 -2.05 14.91 35.00
C LYS A 325 -1.11 16.08 35.26
N SER A 326 -1.29 16.82 36.35
CA SER A 326 -0.40 17.89 36.75
C SER A 326 0.30 17.46 38.04
N ASP A 327 1.63 17.36 37.96
CA ASP A 327 2.58 17.08 39.04
C ASP A 327 2.95 15.61 39.31
N PHE A 328 3.18 14.82 38.26
CA PHE A 328 3.92 13.56 38.39
C PHE A 328 5.40 13.79 38.03
N LYS A 329 6.29 13.76 39.05
CA LYS A 329 7.74 13.81 38.84
C LYS A 329 8.20 12.41 38.44
N GLU A 330 8.59 12.26 37.18
CA GLU A 330 9.06 11.01 36.61
C GLU A 330 10.32 10.53 37.37
N THR A 331 10.23 9.39 38.05
CA THR A 331 11.40 8.75 38.67
C THR A 331 11.87 7.60 37.79
N TYR A 332 13.16 7.30 37.89
CA TYR A 332 13.92 6.36 37.03
C TYR A 332 13.27 4.97 36.87
N MET A 333 12.34 4.57 37.76
CA MET A 333 11.68 3.27 37.74
C MET A 333 10.36 3.21 36.94
N CYS A 334 9.83 4.32 36.42
CA CYS A 334 8.53 4.36 35.71
C CYS A 334 8.62 4.31 34.17
N ARG A 335 9.73 3.83 33.60
CA ARG A 335 9.95 3.81 32.13
C ARG A 335 9.20 2.72 31.35
N SER A 336 8.46 1.83 32.01
CA SER A 336 7.96 0.59 31.39
C SER A 336 6.45 0.55 31.11
N LEU A 337 5.69 1.63 31.32
CA LEU A 337 4.26 1.64 31.00
C LEU A 337 3.93 2.57 29.81
N PRO A 338 3.40 2.04 28.68
CA PRO A 338 3.00 2.86 27.55
C PRO A 338 1.74 3.68 27.92
N LEU A 339 1.94 4.96 28.21
CA LEU A 339 0.87 5.93 28.41
C LEU A 339 0.28 6.31 27.05
N GLY A 340 -0.89 5.77 26.72
CA GLY A 340 -1.70 6.29 25.61
C GLY A 340 -2.44 5.26 24.77
N ARG A 341 -3.31 4.46 25.37
CA ARG A 341 -4.45 3.87 24.65
C ARG A 341 -5.69 3.92 25.53
N ASN A 342 -6.55 4.89 25.26
CA ASN A 342 -7.99 4.81 25.52
C ASN A 342 -8.75 5.91 24.79
#